data_AF-A0A429AYV6-F1
#
_entry.id   AF-A0A429AYV6-F1
#
_cell.length_a   1.000
_cell.length_b   1.000
_cell.length_c   1.000
_cell.angle_alpha   90.00
_cell.angle_beta   90.00
_cell.angle_gamma   90.00
#
_symmetry.space_group_name_H-M   'P 1'
#
loop_
_entity.id
_entity.type
_entity.pdbx_description
1 polymer ?
#
loop_
_entity_poly.entity_id
_entity_poly.type
_entity_poly.pdbx_seq_one_letter_code
_entity_poly.pdbx_strand_id
1 'polypeptide(L)'
;PLQTALADHPRVLAQAAAHRAPDRLARHLVAVADAVLPLLAVVLPRGAEKPSAAHRARLALAEAAGAVLAGGLSLLGIDAPEHL
;
A
#
# COMPACT_ATOMS: atom_id res chain seq x y z
N PRO A 1 1.71 -4.88 -10.80
CA PRO A 1 1.45 -3.43 -10.55
C PRO A 1 1.78 -3.01 -9.12
N LEU A 2 1.23 -3.70 -8.10
CA LEU A 2 1.43 -3.33 -6.68
C LEU A 2 2.90 -3.34 -6.25
N GLN A 3 3.66 -4.40 -6.52
CA GLN A 3 5.08 -4.48 -6.15
C GLN A 3 5.90 -3.30 -6.68
N THR A 4 5.68 -2.93 -7.94
CA THR A 4 6.35 -1.78 -8.57
C THR A 4 5.97 -0.48 -7.86
N ALA A 5 4.68 -0.28 -7.57
CA ALA A 5 4.22 0.91 -6.86
C ALA A 5 4.84 1.02 -5.46
N LEU A 6 4.92 -0.09 -4.72
CA LEU A 6 5.58 -0.11 -3.41
C LEU A 6 7.09 0.18 -3.50
N ALA A 7 7.78 -0.41 -4.49
CA ALA A 7 9.20 -0.18 -4.70
C ALA A 7 9.50 1.27 -5.11
N ASP A 8 8.58 1.92 -5.84
CA ASP A 8 8.71 3.31 -6.29
C ASP A 8 8.45 4.33 -5.17
N HIS A 9 7.80 3.94 -4.07
CA HIS A 9 7.36 4.85 -3.02
C HIS A 9 8.47 5.77 -2.47
N PRO A 10 9.68 5.29 -2.12
CA PRO A 10 10.74 6.16 -1.59
C PRO A 10 11.17 7.23 -2.59
N ARG A 11 11.23 6.87 -3.87
CA ARG A 11 11.59 7.78 -4.96
C ARG A 11 10.51 8.84 -5.17
N VAL A 12 9.24 8.43 -5.19
CA VAL A 12 8.11 9.34 -5.36
C VAL A 12 8.03 10.32 -4.17
N LEU A 13 8.23 9.84 -2.95
CA LEU A 13 8.24 10.66 -1.75
C LEU A 13 9.36 11.72 -1.80
N ALA A 14 10.59 11.32 -2.16
CA ALA A 14 11.71 12.24 -2.30
C ALA A 14 11.44 13.33 -3.34
N GLN A 15 10.85 12.97 -4.49
CA GLN A 15 10.48 13.92 -5.53
C GLN A 15 9.35 14.85 -5.08
N ALA A 16 8.31 14.34 -4.42
CA ALA A 16 7.22 15.14 -3.88
C ALA A 16 7.74 16.17 -2.87
N ALA A 17 8.65 15.77 -1.99
CA ALA A 17 9.30 16.66 -1.04
C ALA A 17 10.17 17.73 -1.72
N ALA A 18 11.05 17.33 -2.65
CA ALA A 18 11.95 18.24 -3.37
C ALA A 18 11.20 19.33 -4.15
N HIS A 19 10.04 18.98 -4.70
CA HIS A 19 9.22 19.90 -5.49
C HIS A 19 8.09 20.56 -4.71
N ARG A 20 7.97 20.30 -3.39
CA ARG A 20 6.85 20.77 -2.55
C ARG A 20 5.49 20.47 -3.18
N ALA A 21 5.33 19.24 -3.67
CA ALA A 21 4.18 18.78 -4.46
C ALA A 21 3.41 17.67 -3.71
N PRO A 22 2.59 18.02 -2.68
CA PRO A 22 1.83 17.04 -1.91
C PRO A 22 0.78 16.29 -2.74
N ASP A 23 0.30 16.89 -3.83
CA ASP A 23 -0.63 16.26 -4.76
C ASP A 23 -0.01 15.05 -5.50
N ARG A 24 1.31 15.07 -5.73
CA ARG A 24 2.02 13.92 -6.32
C ARG A 24 2.05 12.73 -5.37
N LEU A 25 2.26 12.98 -4.07
CA LEU A 25 2.18 11.96 -3.04
C LEU A 25 0.74 11.39 -2.98
N ALA A 26 -0.27 12.26 -2.93
CA ALA A 26 -1.67 11.83 -2.90
C ALA A 26 -2.05 10.93 -4.09
N ARG A 27 -1.69 11.32 -5.32
CA ARG A 27 -1.94 10.49 -6.53
C ARG A 27 -1.24 9.13 -6.46
N HIS A 28 -0.02 9.09 -5.92
CA HIS A 28 0.70 7.85 -5.74
C HIS A 28 0.03 6.94 -4.70
N LEU A 29 -0.45 7.49 -3.58
CA LEU A 29 -1.19 6.72 -2.58
C LEU A 29 -2.49 6.14 -3.17
N VAL A 30 -3.21 6.90 -4.01
CA VAL A 30 -4.37 6.39 -4.75
C VAL A 30 -3.97 5.22 -5.65
N ALA A 31 -2.87 5.34 -6.40
CA ALA A 31 -2.39 4.24 -7.26
C ALA A 31 -2.00 2.98 -6.45
N VAL A 32 -1.44 3.14 -5.25
CA VAL A 32 -1.15 2.03 -4.33
C VAL A 32 -2.45 1.40 -3.82
N ALA A 33 -3.43 2.22 -3.42
CA ALA A 33 -4.73 1.76 -2.96
C ALA A 33 -5.48 0.96 -4.05
N ASP A 34 -5.54 1.50 -5.26
CA ASP A 34 -6.16 0.82 -6.40
C ASP A 34 -5.46 -0.50 -6.73
N ALA A 35 -4.13 -0.53 -6.61
CA ALA A 35 -3.34 -1.73 -6.89
C ALA A 35 -3.48 -2.82 -5.80
N VAL A 36 -3.77 -2.46 -4.55
CA VAL A 36 -3.95 -3.44 -3.46
C VAL A 36 -5.38 -3.97 -3.38
N LEU A 37 -6.40 -3.20 -3.76
CA LEU A 37 -7.81 -3.60 -3.65
C LEU A 37 -8.13 -5.01 -4.20
N PRO A 38 -7.66 -5.41 -5.41
CA PRO A 38 -7.92 -6.76 -5.93
C PRO A 38 -7.24 -7.87 -5.13
N LEU A 39 -6.11 -7.56 -4.45
CA LEU A 39 -5.36 -8.52 -3.66
C LEU A 39 -6.10 -8.89 -2.37
N LEU A 40 -6.81 -7.93 -1.76
CA LEU A 40 -7.43 -8.10 -0.43
C LEU A 40 -8.38 -9.29 -0.37
N ALA A 41 -9.10 -9.56 -1.46
CA ALA A 41 -10.02 -10.69 -1.53
C ALA A 41 -9.31 -12.07 -1.44
N VAL A 42 -8.02 -12.16 -1.75
CA VAL A 42 -7.31 -13.45 -1.89
C VAL A 42 -6.13 -13.61 -0.92
N VAL A 43 -6.01 -12.71 0.07
CA VAL A 43 -4.93 -12.74 1.08
C VAL A 43 -5.05 -13.97 1.97
N LEU A 44 -6.23 -14.20 2.53
CA LEU A 44 -6.48 -15.29 3.49
C LEU A 44 -6.97 -16.56 2.78
N PRO A 45 -6.65 -17.76 3.30
CA PRO A 45 -7.23 -19.00 2.82
C PRO A 45 -8.75 -18.99 2.93
N ARG A 46 -9.46 -19.58 1.97
CA ARG A 46 -10.93 -19.64 1.97
C ARG A 46 -11.45 -21.05 2.16
N GLY A 47 -12.52 -21.19 2.96
CA GLY A 47 -13.19 -22.47 3.19
C GLY A 47 -12.25 -23.50 3.82
N ALA A 48 -12.05 -24.63 3.13
CA ALA A 48 -11.19 -25.72 3.58
C ALA A 48 -9.72 -25.60 3.11
N GLU A 49 -9.37 -24.50 2.44
CA GLU A 49 -7.98 -24.26 2.02
C GLU A 49 -7.03 -24.19 3.21
N LYS A 50 -5.89 -24.88 3.08
CA LYS A 50 -4.84 -24.81 4.10
C LYS A 50 -3.98 -23.56 3.89
N PRO A 51 -3.52 -22.90 4.97
CA PRO A 51 -2.50 -21.85 4.88
C PRO A 51 -1.27 -22.31 4.10
N SER A 52 -0.76 -21.46 3.22
CA SER A 52 0.36 -21.79 2.33
C SER A 52 1.34 -20.62 2.23
N ALA A 53 2.50 -20.86 1.60
CA ALA A 53 3.48 -19.82 1.34
C ALA A 53 2.89 -18.67 0.47
N ALA A 54 1.98 -18.98 -0.44
CA ALA A 54 1.32 -17.97 -1.26
C ALA A 54 0.47 -17.02 -0.40
N HIS A 55 -0.33 -17.55 0.53
CA HIS A 55 -1.13 -16.74 1.45
C HIS A 55 -0.25 -15.83 2.31
N ARG A 56 0.85 -16.37 2.85
CA ARG A 56 1.82 -15.57 3.61
C ARG A 56 2.45 -14.46 2.77
N ALA A 57 2.82 -14.74 1.52
CA ALA A 57 3.38 -13.73 0.62
C ALA A 57 2.37 -12.62 0.29
N ARG A 58 1.09 -12.97 0.08
CA ARG A 58 0.03 -11.98 -0.16
C ARG A 58 -0.25 -11.14 1.08
N LEU A 59 -0.23 -11.75 2.27
CA LEU A 59 -0.37 -11.02 3.53
C LEU A 59 0.77 -10.01 3.70
N ALA A 60 2.02 -10.42 3.49
CA ALA A 60 3.17 -9.52 3.55
C ALA A 60 3.06 -8.36 2.55
N LEU A 61 2.51 -8.59 1.35
CA LEU A 61 2.24 -7.51 0.38
C LEU A 61 1.14 -6.57 0.85
N ALA A 62 0.07 -7.08 1.45
CA ALA A 62 -1.00 -6.27 2.01
C ALA A 62 -0.51 -5.41 3.20
N GLU A 63 0.32 -5.98 4.07
CA GLU A 63 0.97 -5.26 5.18
C GLU A 63 1.89 -4.15 4.68
N ALA A 64 2.70 -4.44 3.65
CA ALA A 64 3.57 -3.43 3.04
C ALA A 64 2.77 -2.28 2.42
N ALA A 65 1.65 -2.57 1.75
CA ALA A 65 0.74 -1.55 1.24
C ALA A 65 0.11 -0.73 2.38
N GLY A 66 -0.35 -1.40 3.45
CA GLY A 66 -0.89 -0.72 4.64
C GLY A 66 0.12 0.25 5.26
N ALA A 67 1.38 -0.16 5.40
CA ALA A 67 2.45 0.69 5.93
C ALA A 67 2.70 1.93 5.05
N VAL A 68 2.74 1.77 3.72
CA VAL A 68 2.90 2.88 2.77
C VAL A 68 1.71 3.85 2.83
N LEU A 69 0.48 3.33 2.87
CA LEU A 69 -0.72 4.15 2.96
C LEU A 69 -0.77 4.92 4.28
N ALA A 70 -0.56 4.24 5.41
CA ALA A 70 -0.59 4.87 6.73
C ALA A 70 0.49 5.96 6.87
N GLY A 71 1.74 5.66 6.47
CA GLY A 71 2.82 6.64 6.48
C GLY A 71 2.56 7.82 5.56
N GLY A 72 2.07 7.55 4.35
CA GLY A 72 1.74 8.60 3.38
C GLY A 72 0.60 9.51 3.82
N LEU A 73 -0.45 8.97 4.42
CA LEU A 73 -1.57 9.75 4.97
C LEU A 73 -1.11 10.64 6.13
N SER A 74 -0.29 10.10 7.04
CA SER A 74 0.29 10.87 8.14
C SER A 74 1.12 12.06 7.63
N LEU A 75 1.91 11.88 6.57
CA LEU A 75 2.66 12.96 5.91
C LEU A 75 1.76 14.02 5.26
N LEU A 76 0.53 13.67 4.89
CA LEU A 76 -0.48 14.60 4.38
C LEU A 76 -1.28 15.28 5.52
N GLY A 77 -0.98 14.97 6.78
CA GLY A 77 -1.73 15.48 7.94
C GLY A 77 -3.10 14.82 8.10
N ILE A 78 -3.29 13.64 7.51
CA ILE A 78 -4.51 12.85 7.64
C ILE A 78 -4.21 11.72 8.64
N ASP A 79 -4.99 11.65 9.71
CA ASP A 79 -4.92 10.54 10.63
C ASP A 79 -5.31 9.26 9.89
N ALA A 80 -4.35 8.34 9.78
CA ALA A 80 -4.61 7.05 9.19
C ALA A 80 -5.57 6.28 10.11
N PRO A 81 -6.64 5.66 9.57
CA PRO A 81 -7.55 4.87 10.37
C PRO A 81 -6.81 3.67 10.97
N GLU A 82 -7.24 3.23 12.16
CA GLU A 82 -6.67 2.04 12.81
C GLU A 82 -6.84 0.78 11.96
N HIS A 83 -7.83 0.76 11.06
CA HIS A 83 -8.20 -0.36 10.19
C HIS A 83 -8.47 0.18 8.77
N LEU A 84 -7.86 -0.46 7.76
CA LEU A 84 -8.06 -0.17 6.32
C LEU A 84 -9.12 -1.08 5.71
#